data_AF-A0A7J9J6A0-F1
#
_entry.id   AF-A0A7J9J6A0-F1
#
_cell.length_a   1.000
_cell.length_b   1.000
_cell.length_c   1.000
_cell.angle_alpha   90.00
_cell.angle_beta   90.00
_cell.angle_gamma   90.00
#
_symmetry.space_group_name_H-M   'P 1'
#
loop_
_entity.id
_entity.type
_entity.pdbx_description
1 polymer ?
#
loop_
_entity_poly.entity_id
_entity_poly.type
_entity_poly.pdbx_seq_one_letter_code
_entity_poly.pdbx_strand_id
1 'polypeptide(L)' 'MFFFKTPNNMWMPCGPKQPGAVQITMQELAAKGLAAQILPPPISRSDFDKVLARQRPTVSKADLEVHERFTKEFGEEG' A
#
# COMPACT_ATOMS: atom_id res chain seq x y z
N MET A 1 9.76 -4.02 -15.92
CA MET A 1 9.82 -3.03 -14.80
C MET A 1 11.17 -2.35 -14.90
N PHE A 2 11.32 -1.16 -14.32
CA PHE A 2 12.60 -0.46 -14.30
C PHE A 2 13.01 -0.23 -12.85
N PHE A 3 14.31 -0.30 -12.59
CA PHE A 3 14.90 0.02 -11.30
C PHE A 3 16.11 0.90 -11.52
N PHE A 4 16.44 1.74 -10.55
CA PHE A 4 17.71 2.46 -10.52
C PHE A 4 18.44 2.08 -9.23
N LYS A 5 19.77 2.19 -9.28
CA LYS A 5 20.63 1.93 -8.11
C LYS A 5 20.83 3.23 -7.34
N THR A 6 20.46 3.22 -6.07
CA THR A 6 20.66 4.33 -5.13
C THR A 6 22.15 4.44 -4.73
N PRO A 7 22.60 5.59 -4.19
CA PRO A 7 23.97 5.74 -3.68
C PRO A 7 24.35 4.70 -2.62
N ASN A 8 23.37 4.18 -1.87
CA ASN A 8 23.57 3.17 -0.83
C ASN A 8 23.58 1.73 -1.39
N ASN A 9 23.78 1.57 -2.70
CA ASN A 9 23.76 0.30 -3.43
C ASN A 9 22.42 -0.46 -3.42
N MET A 10 21.32 0.18 -3.03
CA MET A 10 19.99 -0.43 -3.05
C MET A 10 19.28 -0.20 -4.40
N TRP A 11 18.38 -1.09 -4.77
CA TRP A 11 17.54 -1.03 -5.98
C TRP A 11 16.15 -0.51 -5.64
N MET A 12 15.75 0.60 -6.27
CA MET A 12 14.42 1.18 -6.08
C MET A 12 13.65 1.17 -7.42
N PRO A 13 12.37 0.77 -7.43
CA PRO A 13 11.59 0.74 -8.66
C PRO A 13 11.35 2.16 -9.18
N CYS A 14 11.36 2.31 -10.49
CA CYS A 14 11.18 3.60 -11.16
C CYS A 14 10.44 3.49 -12.49
N GLY A 15 10.12 4.65 -13.07
CA GLY A 15 9.67 4.76 -14.46
C GLY A 15 10.83 4.74 -15.46
N PRO A 16 10.57 4.43 -16.75
CA PRO A 16 11.59 4.31 -17.79
C PRO A 16 12.36 5.60 -18.08
N LYS A 17 11.80 6.77 -17.72
CA LYS A 17 12.40 8.09 -17.97
C LYS A 17 13.35 8.53 -16.85
N GLN A 18 13.46 7.77 -15.76
CA GLN A 18 14.35 8.15 -14.68
C GLN A 18 15.81 7.96 -15.11
N PRO A 19 16.70 8.95 -14.89
CA PRO A 19 18.13 8.78 -15.15
C PRO A 19 18.69 7.55 -14.42
N GLY A 20 19.42 6.70 -15.13
CA GLY A 20 19.96 5.45 -14.58
C GLY A 20 18.93 4.33 -14.42
N ALA A 21 17.74 4.44 -15.03
CA ALA A 21 16.77 3.36 -15.10
C ALA A 21 17.33 2.18 -15.89
N VAL A 22 17.36 1.01 -15.24
CA VAL A 22 17.73 -0.28 -15.81
C VAL A 22 16.47 -1.11 -15.94
N GLN A 23 16.24 -1.66 -17.12
CA GLN A 23 15.14 -2.60 -17.34
C GLN A 23 15.50 -3.94 -16.69
N ILE A 24 14.91 -4.19 -15.51
CA ILE A 24 15.09 -5.42 -14.74
C ILE A 24 13.85 -5.67 -13.88
N THR A 25 13.61 -6.92 -13.52
CA THR A 25 12.51 -7.35 -12.65
C THR A 25 13.01 -7.68 -11.24
N MET A 26 12.09 -7.72 -10.27
CA MET A 26 12.43 -8.17 -8.91
C MET A 26 12.93 -9.62 -8.90
N GLN A 27 12.38 -10.48 -9.76
CA GLN A 27 12.76 -11.89 -9.90
C GLN A 27 14.19 -12.04 -10.42
N GLU A 28 14.58 -11.25 -11.42
CA GLU A 28 15.96 -11.26 -11.92
C GLU A 28 16.96 -10.72 -10.89
N LEU A 29 16.58 -9.69 -10.12
CA LEU A 29 17.38 -9.22 -9.00
C LEU A 29 17.53 -10.31 -7.92
N ALA A 30 16.45 -11.01 -7.60
CA ALA A 30 16.49 -12.12 -6.65
C ALA A 30 17.37 -13.28 -7.13
N ALA A 31 17.27 -13.68 -8.41
CA ALA A 31 18.12 -14.71 -9.01
C ALA A 31 19.61 -14.35 -8.96
N LYS A 32 19.94 -13.06 -8.91
CA LYS A 32 21.31 -12.54 -8.73
C LYS A 32 21.74 -12.41 -7.26
N GLY A 33 20.94 -12.89 -6.31
CA GLY A 33 21.20 -12.75 -4.87
C GLY A 33 21.00 -11.32 -4.33
N LEU A 34 20.31 -10.45 -5.07
CA LEU A 34 20.12 -9.03 -4.72
C LEU A 34 18.74 -8.74 -4.12
N ALA A 35 17.97 -9.77 -3.74
CA ALA A 35 16.61 -9.61 -3.21
C ALA A 35 16.57 -8.68 -1.99
N ALA A 36 17.52 -8.84 -1.05
CA ALA A 36 17.61 -8.00 0.15
C ALA A 36 18.00 -6.54 -0.14
N GLN A 37 18.45 -6.23 -1.36
CA GLN A 37 18.83 -4.88 -1.77
C GLN A 37 17.66 -4.13 -2.45
N ILE A 38 16.46 -4.71 -2.52
CA ILE A 38 15.28 -4.04 -3.10
C ILE A 38 14.62 -3.16 -2.04
N LEU A 39 14.43 -1.88 -2.35
CA LEU A 39 13.68 -0.94 -1.52
C LEU A 39 12.28 -0.73 -2.11
N PRO A 40 11.22 -0.84 -1.28
CA PRO A 40 9.90 -0.41 -1.68
C PRO A 40 9.89 1.13 -1.84
N PRO A 41 9.08 1.67 -2.77
CA PRO A 41 8.88 3.10 -2.86
C PRO A 41 8.15 3.61 -1.59
N PRO A 42 8.39 4.86 -1.16
CA PRO A 42 7.68 5.44 -0.04
C PRO A 42 6.18 5.57 -0.35
N ILE A 43 5.34 5.31 0.64
CA ILE A 43 3.89 5.50 0.52
C ILE A 43 3.58 7.00 0.48
N SER A 44 2.72 7.41 -0.46
CA SER A 44 2.31 8.80 -0.65
C SER A 44 0.82 9.00 -0.37
N ARG A 45 0.40 10.25 -0.21
CA ARG A 45 -1.03 10.62 -0.12
C ARG A 45 -1.85 10.06 -1.29
N SER A 46 -1.28 10.06 -2.49
CA SER A 46 -1.96 9.59 -3.70
C SER A 46 -2.31 8.10 -3.65
N ASP A 47 -1.57 7.30 -2.86
CA ASP A 47 -1.87 5.89 -2.67
C ASP A 47 -3.12 5.71 -1.81
N PHE A 48 -3.30 6.55 -0.78
CA PHE A 48 -4.52 6.60 0.01
C PHE A 48 -5.71 7.09 -0.80
N ASP A 49 -5.54 8.11 -1.65
CA ASP A 49 -6.62 8.60 -2.53
C ASP A 49 -7.15 7.47 -3.44
N LYS A 50 -6.26 6.62 -3.99
CA LYS A 50 -6.65 5.45 -4.79
C LYS A 50 -7.40 4.40 -3.98
N VAL A 51 -7.00 4.18 -2.73
CA VAL A 51 -7.68 3.24 -1.82
C VAL A 51 -9.08 3.75 -1.50
N LEU A 52 -9.21 5.02 -1.12
CA LEU A 52 -10.49 5.65 -0.79
C LEU A 52 -11.48 5.64 -1.96
N ALA A 53 -10.99 5.78 -3.20
CA ALA A 53 -11.83 5.70 -4.39
C ALA A 53 -12.40 4.29 -4.67
N ARG A 54 -11.80 3.23 -4.12
CA ARG A 54 -12.14 1.83 -4.41
C ARG A 54 -12.78 1.10 -3.25
N GLN A 55 -12.35 1.42 -2.02
CA GLN A 55 -12.83 0.77 -0.81
C GLN A 55 -14.12 1.44 -0.33
N ARG A 56 -15.15 0.63 -0.10
CA ARG A 56 -16.41 1.09 0.48
C ARG A 56 -16.37 0.92 2.00
N PRO A 57 -17.00 1.82 2.77
CA PRO A 57 -17.21 1.60 4.20
C PRO A 57 -17.90 0.25 4.44
N THR A 58 -17.43 -0.49 5.44
CA THR A 58 -17.91 -1.85 5.74
C THR A 58 -19.16 -1.86 6.60
N VAL A 59 -19.43 -0.78 7.34
CA VAL A 59 -20.58 -0.64 8.22
C VAL A 59 -21.60 0.29 7.57
N SER A 60 -22.83 -0.19 7.43
CA SER A 60 -23.93 0.59 6.88
C SER A 60 -24.63 1.40 7.97
N LYS A 61 -25.47 2.36 7.55
CA LYS A 61 -26.32 3.10 8.49
C LYS A 61 -27.31 2.20 9.23
N ALA A 62 -27.84 1.17 8.56
CA ALA A 62 -28.78 0.24 9.17
C ALA A 62 -28.12 -0.57 10.31
N ASP A 63 -26.85 -0.95 10.15
CA ASP A 63 -26.09 -1.63 11.19
C ASP A 63 -25.94 -0.73 12.44
N LEU A 64 -25.69 0.57 12.21
CA LEU A 64 -25.61 1.55 13.29
C LEU A 64 -26.95 1.74 14.01
N GLU A 65 -28.07 1.76 13.28
CA GLU A 65 -29.42 1.90 13.87
C GLU A 65 -29.77 0.70 14.78
N VAL A 66 -29.37 -0.51 14.39
CA VAL A 66 -29.52 -1.71 15.24
C VAL A 66 -28.67 -1.57 16.51
N HIS A 67 -27.41 -1.13 16.37
CA HIS A 67 -26.52 -0.91 17.51
C HIS A 67 -27.09 0.16 18.47
N GLU A 68 -27.54 1.29 17.95
CA GLU A 68 -28.12 2.37 18.77
C GLU A 68 -29.37 1.94 19.54
N ARG A 69 -30.26 1.15 18.92
CA ARG A 69 -31.46 0.65 19.60
C ARG A 69 -31.08 -0.25 20.77
N PHE A 70 -30.16 -1.19 20.55
CA PHE A 70 -29.68 -2.08 21.60
C PHE A 70 -29.09 -1.27 22.77
N THR A 71 -28.17 -0.34 22.48
CA THR A 71 -27.54 0.48 23.52
C THR A 71 -28.55 1.35 24.28
N LYS A 72 -29.61 1.85 23.62
CA LYS A 72 -30.69 2.60 24.30
C LYS A 72 -31.53 1.71 25.23
N GLU A 73 -31.73 0.45 24.89
CA GLU A 73 -32.56 -0.48 25.65
C GLU A 73 -31.82 -1.09 26.85
N PHE A 74 -30.53 -1.37 26.72
CA PHE A 74 -29.77 -2.13 27.73
C PHE A 74 -28.62 -1.35 28.38
N GLY A 75 -28.25 -0.18 27.85
CA GLY A 75 -27.13 0.61 28.35
C GLY A 75 -25.77 0.00 27.99
N GLU A 76 -24.74 0.31 28.77
CA GLU A 76 -23.35 -0.11 28.51
C GLU A 76 -23.02 -1.50 29.08
N GLU A 77 -23.83 -2.01 30.01
CA GLU A 77 -23.67 -3.34 30.65
C GLU A 77 -24.56 -4.43 30.02
N GLY A 78 -25.23 -4.10 28.92
CA GLY A 78 -26.25 -4.88 28.22
C GLY A 78 -25.76 -6.00 27.32
#